data_AF-A0AB35R9Y6-F1
#
_entry.id   AF-A0AB35R9Y6-F1
#
_cell.length_a   1.000
_cell.length_b   1.000
_cell.length_c   1.000
_cell.angle_alpha   90.00
_cell.angle_beta   90.00
_cell.angle_gamma   90.00
#
_symmetry.space_group_name_H-M   'P 1'
#
loop_
_entity.id
_entity.type
_entity.pdbx_description
1 polymer ?
#
loop_
_entity_poly.entity_id
_entity_poly.type
_entity_poly.pdbx_seq_one_letter_code
_entity_poly.pdbx_strand_id
1 'polypeptide(L)'
;MNLIKRFWWVGLLLAFSVPVLADNVDYQTIAAASQKPNDLSRQAMVMIMGQVAVDPFAPAQPTLIGSLFAIINGVLAVMALFWFLTITLKTIVKAGHQGQFFAGGRSALYPIMTFAGFIMILPTQSGWSLAQLVMVWACSTMGVGSANLLTDKAVDMMDSGYSMVTQPTAPSTRSAARGIFEMNLCKYAINRELESLYAFGVANTPLITTKGGDGAYDTGNGSAVCGSAKTPNTGRTGTWNLLFDSEVDTNGVITAQHQALDTMQGTLDQAAQAFVDTYLSKRDQDTGSFQDAETQIQNAAAAYENTVNLALNKIDFKDTLQSQLSSQIKSSGWVALGSWYHTFATANNKTNDVASATPVVTGMS
;
A
#
# COMPACT_ATOMS: atom_id res chain seq x y z
N MET A 1 17.20 -19.55 36.15
CA MET A 1 15.96 -18.79 35.84
C MET A 1 16.20 -17.50 35.04
N ASN A 2 17.27 -16.72 35.29
CA ASN A 2 17.54 -15.45 34.57
C ASN A 2 18.15 -15.61 33.15
N LEU A 3 18.87 -16.70 32.87
CA LEU A 3 19.38 -16.98 31.52
C LEU A 3 18.26 -17.38 30.54
N ILE A 4 17.30 -18.19 31.01
CA ILE A 4 16.13 -18.60 30.22
C ILE A 4 15.28 -17.37 29.88
N LYS A 5 15.05 -16.45 30.83
CA LYS A 5 14.36 -15.18 30.55
C LYS A 5 15.11 -14.33 29.51
N ARG A 6 16.45 -14.22 29.56
CA ARG A 6 17.23 -13.46 28.56
C ARG A 6 17.18 -14.08 27.17
N PHE A 7 17.30 -15.40 27.07
CA PHE A 7 17.11 -16.10 25.79
C PHE A 7 15.67 -15.99 25.29
N TRP A 8 14.69 -15.94 26.20
CA TRP A 8 13.29 -15.73 25.87
C TRP A 8 13.04 -14.33 25.31
N TRP A 9 13.66 -13.28 25.86
CA TRP A 9 13.58 -11.91 25.31
C TRP A 9 14.29 -11.75 23.96
N VAL A 10 15.46 -12.39 23.77
CA VAL A 10 16.15 -12.39 22.47
C VAL A 10 15.39 -13.23 21.43
N GLY A 11 14.81 -14.36 21.86
CA GLY A 11 13.92 -15.18 21.03
C GLY A 11 12.61 -14.47 20.68
N LEU A 12 12.06 -13.67 21.59
CA LEU A 12 10.89 -12.81 21.33
C LEU A 12 11.21 -11.68 20.35
N LEU A 13 12.39 -11.05 20.46
CA LEU A 13 12.83 -10.04 19.49
C LEU A 13 13.04 -10.64 18.09
N LEU A 14 13.59 -11.86 18.01
CA LEU A 14 13.73 -12.60 16.75
C LEU A 14 12.39 -13.12 16.20
N ALA A 15 11.44 -13.49 17.07
CA ALA A 15 10.10 -13.92 16.67
C ALA A 15 9.21 -12.74 16.24
N PHE A 16 9.34 -11.57 16.88
CA PHE A 16 8.67 -10.34 16.45
C PHE A 16 9.26 -9.72 15.18
N SER A 17 10.49 -10.12 14.79
CA SER A 17 11.08 -9.76 13.50
C SER A 17 10.70 -10.69 12.35
N VAL A 18 9.86 -11.70 12.57
CA VAL A 18 9.34 -12.52 11.46
C VAL A 18 8.31 -11.68 10.70
N PRO A 19 8.53 -11.39 9.41
CA PRO A 19 7.60 -10.58 8.64
C PRO A 19 6.43 -11.47 8.23
N VAL A 20 5.43 -11.63 9.10
CA VAL A 20 4.19 -12.39 8.81
C VAL A 20 3.39 -11.78 7.63
N LEU A 21 3.77 -10.58 7.15
CA LEU A 21 3.17 -9.90 5.99
C LEU A 21 4.11 -9.73 4.79
N ALA A 22 5.37 -10.14 4.87
CA ALA A 22 6.33 -10.02 3.76
C ALA A 22 6.85 -11.38 3.34
N ASP A 23 5.96 -12.20 2.77
CA ASP A 23 6.26 -13.56 2.29
C ASP A 23 7.35 -13.60 1.19
N ASN A 24 7.80 -12.44 0.70
CA ASN A 24 8.75 -12.30 -0.42
C ASN A 24 9.92 -11.31 -0.16
N VAL A 25 10.14 -10.83 1.07
CA VAL A 25 11.22 -9.88 1.36
C VAL A 25 12.27 -10.53 2.27
N ASP A 26 13.32 -11.07 1.64
CA ASP A 26 14.50 -11.63 2.33
C ASP A 26 15.73 -10.70 2.15
N TYR A 27 16.79 -10.91 2.94
CA TYR A 27 18.05 -10.17 2.87
C TYR A 27 18.57 -10.02 1.43
N GLN A 28 18.45 -11.07 0.63
CA GLN A 28 18.92 -11.15 -0.75
C GLN A 28 18.13 -10.18 -1.64
N THR A 29 16.82 -10.04 -1.41
CA THR A 29 15.97 -9.11 -2.17
C THR A 29 16.31 -7.66 -1.84
N ILE A 30 16.55 -7.36 -0.56
CA ILE A 30 16.94 -6.03 -0.08
C ILE A 30 18.34 -5.69 -0.60
N ALA A 31 19.29 -6.61 -0.47
CA ALA A 31 20.66 -6.44 -0.95
C ALA A 31 20.68 -6.23 -2.47
N ALA A 32 19.95 -7.03 -3.25
CA ALA A 32 19.83 -6.86 -4.69
C ALA A 32 19.20 -5.51 -5.06
N ALA A 33 18.14 -5.09 -4.36
CA ALA A 33 17.50 -3.79 -4.58
C ALA A 33 18.41 -2.61 -4.27
N SER A 34 19.33 -2.75 -3.30
CA SER A 34 20.36 -1.74 -2.99
C SER A 34 21.47 -1.67 -4.04
N GLN A 35 21.66 -2.73 -4.84
CA GLN A 35 22.81 -2.87 -5.74
C GLN A 35 22.57 -2.38 -7.17
N LYS A 36 21.46 -1.68 -7.42
CA LYS A 36 21.11 -1.15 -8.75
C LYS A 36 22.22 -0.21 -9.28
N PRO A 37 22.67 -0.35 -10.55
CA PRO A 37 23.84 0.38 -11.07
C PRO A 37 23.60 1.88 -11.24
N ASN A 38 22.37 2.30 -11.53
CA ASN A 38 22.01 3.70 -11.78
C ASN A 38 21.36 4.37 -10.55
N ASP A 39 21.41 3.73 -9.39
CA ASP A 39 20.79 4.27 -8.18
C ASP A 39 21.49 5.56 -7.73
N LEU A 40 20.76 6.68 -7.78
CA LEU A 40 21.25 8.00 -7.42
C LEU A 40 21.62 8.09 -5.94
N SER A 41 20.87 7.39 -5.07
CA SER A 41 21.14 7.35 -3.63
C SER A 41 22.46 6.62 -3.33
N ARG A 42 22.75 5.57 -4.10
CA ARG A 42 24.03 4.86 -4.00
C ARG A 42 25.18 5.69 -4.56
N GLN A 43 25.00 6.34 -5.70
CA GLN A 43 25.99 7.25 -6.27
C GLN A 43 26.33 8.40 -5.31
N ALA A 44 25.32 8.98 -4.65
CA ALA A 44 25.53 10.01 -3.64
C ALA A 44 26.32 9.49 -2.42
N MET A 45 26.02 8.29 -1.92
CA MET A 45 26.80 7.70 -0.82
C MET A 45 28.23 7.36 -1.22
N VAL A 46 28.47 6.89 -2.44
CA VAL A 46 29.84 6.67 -2.96
C VAL A 46 30.60 7.99 -3.09
N MET A 47 29.92 9.06 -3.52
CA MET A 47 30.54 10.38 -3.60
C MET A 47 30.98 10.91 -2.23
N ILE A 48 30.18 10.69 -1.18
CA ILE A 48 30.47 11.21 0.17
C ILE A 48 31.41 10.29 0.94
N MET A 49 31.07 8.99 1.05
CA MET A 49 31.77 8.05 1.92
C MET A 49 32.81 7.19 1.19
N GLY A 50 32.85 7.23 -0.15
CA GLY A 50 33.74 6.42 -0.97
C GLY A 50 33.28 4.98 -1.10
N GLN A 51 34.22 4.09 -1.45
CA GLN A 51 33.96 2.67 -1.69
C GLN A 51 33.41 1.91 -0.46
N VAL A 52 33.60 2.46 0.74
CA VAL A 52 33.03 1.93 1.98
C VAL A 52 31.50 1.90 1.97
N ALA A 53 30.85 2.73 1.15
CA ALA A 53 29.39 2.70 0.97
C ALA A 53 28.90 1.49 0.13
N VAL A 54 29.75 0.91 -0.72
CA VAL A 54 29.40 -0.22 -1.59
C VAL A 54 29.76 -1.52 -0.89
N ASP A 55 31.02 -1.62 -0.45
CA ASP A 55 31.59 -2.80 0.18
C ASP A 55 32.29 -2.40 1.49
N PRO A 56 31.54 -2.25 2.59
CA PRO A 56 32.05 -1.67 3.83
C PRO A 56 33.19 -2.47 4.47
N PHE A 57 33.27 -3.78 4.22
CA PHE A 57 34.30 -4.66 4.78
C PHE A 57 35.45 -4.95 3.81
N ALA A 58 35.37 -4.49 2.56
CA ALA A 58 36.46 -4.64 1.61
C ALA A 58 37.59 -3.65 1.92
N PRO A 59 38.86 -4.02 1.67
CA PRO A 59 39.96 -3.07 1.77
C PRO A 59 39.78 -1.97 0.72
N ALA A 60 39.53 -0.75 1.18
CA ALA A 60 39.29 0.43 0.36
C ALA A 60 40.35 1.51 0.63
N GLN A 61 40.68 2.31 -0.38
CA GLN A 61 41.55 3.46 -0.18
C GLN A 61 40.90 4.47 0.79
N PRO A 62 41.67 5.06 1.71
CA PRO A 62 41.15 6.03 2.65
C PRO A 62 40.69 7.29 1.91
N THR A 63 39.42 7.66 2.10
CA THR A 63 38.89 8.97 1.70
C THR A 63 39.31 10.04 2.70
N LEU A 64 39.07 11.32 2.40
CA LEU A 64 39.28 12.41 3.37
C LEU A 64 38.50 12.17 4.67
N ILE A 65 37.27 11.67 4.57
CA ILE A 65 36.45 11.33 5.74
C ILE A 65 37.04 10.11 6.47
N GLY A 66 37.46 9.08 5.73
CA GLY A 66 38.10 7.90 6.30
C GLY A 66 39.38 8.23 7.07
N SER A 67 40.23 9.13 6.55
CA SER A 67 41.46 9.53 7.23
C SER A 67 41.20 10.34 8.51
N LEU A 68 40.19 11.19 8.54
CA LEU A 68 39.76 11.89 9.77
C LEU A 68 39.22 10.91 10.81
N PHE A 69 38.41 9.94 10.39
CA PHE A 69 37.92 8.89 11.29
C PHE A 69 39.06 8.00 11.79
N ALA A 70 40.10 7.74 11.00
CA ALA A 70 41.26 6.98 11.46
C ALA A 70 41.92 7.64 12.67
N ILE A 71 42.08 8.96 12.64
CA ILE A 71 42.68 9.74 13.73
C ILE A 71 41.79 9.66 14.98
N ILE A 72 40.49 9.93 14.83
CA ILE A 72 39.55 9.93 15.95
C ILE A 72 39.42 8.53 16.57
N ASN A 73 39.23 7.50 15.74
CA ASN A 73 39.14 6.10 16.17
C ASN A 73 40.46 5.65 16.81
N GLY A 74 41.61 6.12 16.33
CA GLY A 74 42.91 5.87 16.94
C GLY A 74 43.00 6.43 18.36
N VAL A 75 42.59 7.69 18.57
CA VAL A 75 42.57 8.31 19.91
C VAL A 75 41.58 7.58 20.84
N LEU A 76 40.39 7.24 20.34
CA LEU A 76 39.40 6.45 21.08
C LEU A 76 39.91 5.06 21.44
N ALA A 77 40.64 4.38 20.53
CA ALA A 77 41.22 3.07 20.78
C ALA A 77 42.25 3.10 21.90
N VAL A 78 43.09 4.14 21.99
CA VAL A 78 44.05 4.32 23.08
C VAL A 78 43.33 4.51 24.42
N MET A 79 42.30 5.36 24.47
CA MET A 79 41.50 5.56 25.68
C MET A 79 40.75 4.28 26.07
N ALA A 80 40.19 3.56 25.10
CA ALA A 80 39.49 2.31 25.30
C ALA A 80 40.43 1.21 25.82
N LEU A 81 41.68 1.16 25.34
CA LEU A 81 42.69 0.22 25.81
C LEU A 81 43.05 0.49 27.28
N PHE A 82 43.27 1.76 27.64
CA PHE A 82 43.51 2.13 29.05
C PHE A 82 42.33 1.72 29.93
N TRP A 83 41.11 2.05 29.51
CA TRP A 83 39.90 1.66 30.22
C TRP A 83 39.76 0.13 30.35
N PHE A 84 39.99 -0.62 29.27
CA PHE A 84 39.95 -2.08 29.24
C PHE A 84 40.96 -2.71 30.20
N LEU A 85 42.19 -2.20 30.25
CA LEU A 85 43.21 -2.64 31.21
C LEU A 85 42.76 -2.38 32.65
N THR A 86 42.22 -1.20 32.95
CA THR A 86 41.75 -0.90 34.32
C THR A 86 40.57 -1.77 34.75
N ILE A 87 39.64 -2.09 33.84
CA ILE A 87 38.52 -2.99 34.13
C ILE A 87 39.01 -4.42 34.32
N THR A 88 39.85 -4.94 33.42
CA THR A 88 40.35 -6.32 33.54
C THR A 88 41.12 -6.51 34.84
N LEU A 89 42.01 -5.58 35.21
CA LEU A 89 42.70 -5.60 36.51
C LEU A 89 41.74 -5.57 37.69
N LYS A 90 40.76 -4.64 37.71
CA LYS A 90 39.75 -4.59 38.78
C LYS A 90 38.94 -5.89 38.86
N THR A 91 38.67 -6.53 37.74
CA THR A 91 37.89 -7.77 37.68
C THR A 91 38.71 -8.94 38.22
N ILE A 92 39.99 -9.04 37.85
CA ILE A 92 40.92 -10.06 38.37
C ILE A 92 41.12 -9.91 39.88
N VAL A 93 41.35 -8.69 40.37
CA VAL A 93 41.54 -8.43 41.81
C VAL A 93 40.29 -8.79 42.61
N LYS A 94 39.09 -8.45 42.12
CA LYS A 94 37.82 -8.83 42.76
C LYS A 94 37.59 -10.34 42.72
N ALA A 95 37.89 -11.00 41.60
CA ALA A 95 37.83 -12.45 41.48
C ALA A 95 38.76 -13.15 42.48
N GLY A 96 39.98 -12.62 42.68
CA GLY A 96 40.94 -13.13 43.66
C GLY A 96 40.46 -12.97 45.11
N HIS A 97 39.91 -11.81 45.48
CA HIS A 97 39.40 -11.58 46.84
C HIS A 97 38.14 -12.40 47.17
N GLN A 98 37.30 -12.67 46.17
CA GLN A 98 36.03 -13.38 46.37
C GLN A 98 36.14 -14.89 46.16
N GLY A 99 37.32 -15.41 45.75
CA GLY A 99 37.54 -16.83 45.48
C GLY A 99 36.65 -17.41 44.35
N GLN A 100 35.96 -16.54 43.62
CA GLN A 100 34.97 -16.89 42.62
C GLN A 100 35.19 -15.99 41.40
N PHE A 101 35.51 -16.59 40.26
CA PHE A 101 35.74 -15.86 39.00
C PHE A 101 34.47 -15.17 38.46
N PHE A 102 33.29 -15.62 38.90
CA PHE A 102 31.97 -15.08 38.52
C PHE A 102 31.04 -14.89 39.72
N ALA A 103 31.46 -14.17 40.77
CA ALA A 103 30.53 -13.78 41.84
C ALA A 103 29.68 -12.55 41.46
N GLY A 104 28.41 -12.53 41.87
CA GLY A 104 27.51 -11.36 41.76
C GLY A 104 26.60 -11.31 40.52
N GLY A 105 26.27 -12.45 39.89
CA GLY A 105 25.27 -12.51 38.81
C GLY A 105 25.77 -12.07 37.42
N ARG A 106 27.08 -11.78 37.27
CA ARG A 106 27.71 -11.55 35.96
C ARG A 106 28.19 -12.87 35.38
N SER A 107 27.52 -13.33 34.33
CA SER A 107 27.90 -14.51 33.54
C SER A 107 29.20 -14.28 32.75
N ALA A 108 29.83 -15.34 32.26
CA ALA A 108 31.00 -15.33 31.36
C ALA A 108 30.82 -14.45 30.10
N LEU A 109 29.60 -14.02 29.82
CA LEU A 109 29.25 -13.08 28.76
C LEU A 109 29.84 -11.68 28.91
N TYR A 110 30.08 -11.21 30.15
CA TYR A 110 30.58 -9.85 30.41
C TYR A 110 31.96 -9.55 29.80
N PRO A 111 33.00 -10.40 29.99
CA PRO A 111 34.29 -10.18 29.33
C PRO A 111 34.20 -10.30 27.81
N ILE A 112 33.36 -11.20 27.28
CA ILE A 112 33.14 -11.37 25.84
C ILE A 112 32.54 -10.11 25.23
N MET A 113 31.50 -9.54 25.83
CA MET A 113 30.87 -8.31 25.34
C MET A 113 31.80 -7.09 25.42
N THR A 114 32.61 -7.00 26.48
CA THR A 114 33.58 -5.91 26.64
C THR A 114 34.70 -5.99 25.60
N PHE A 115 35.17 -7.21 25.30
CA PHE A 115 36.16 -7.46 24.25
C PHE A 115 35.59 -7.23 22.85
N ALA A 116 34.36 -7.68 22.59
CA ALA A 116 33.66 -7.41 21.32
C ALA A 116 33.47 -5.90 21.08
N GLY A 117 33.08 -5.15 22.12
CA GLY A 117 32.99 -3.69 22.05
C GLY A 117 34.32 -3.00 21.78
N PHE A 118 35.43 -3.52 22.33
CA PHE A 118 36.77 -3.00 22.02
C PHE A 118 37.15 -3.23 20.55
N ILE A 119 36.95 -4.45 20.03
CA ILE A 119 37.21 -4.76 18.61
C ILE A 119 36.40 -3.86 17.69
N MET A 120 35.16 -3.53 18.06
CA MET A 120 34.30 -2.66 17.27
C MET A 120 34.81 -1.23 17.09
N ILE A 121 35.70 -0.75 17.97
CA ILE A 121 36.29 0.61 17.94
C ILE A 121 37.56 0.65 17.11
N LEU A 122 38.24 -0.49 16.92
CA LEU A 122 39.53 -0.52 16.25
C LEU A 122 39.42 0.04 14.81
N PRO A 123 40.31 0.97 14.42
CA PRO A 123 40.33 1.48 13.06
C PRO A 123 40.76 0.38 12.09
N THR A 124 40.05 0.27 10.98
CA THR A 124 40.38 -0.63 9.87
C THR A 124 41.31 0.07 8.87
N GLN A 125 41.76 -0.65 7.84
CA GLN A 125 42.64 -0.10 6.79
C GLN A 125 42.03 1.10 6.04
N SER A 126 40.70 1.22 6.01
CA SER A 126 40.00 2.36 5.42
C SER A 126 39.88 3.57 6.37
N GLY A 127 40.34 3.44 7.62
CA GLY A 127 40.25 4.45 8.68
C GLY A 127 38.95 4.42 9.49
N TRP A 128 37.93 3.72 9.02
CA TRP A 128 36.66 3.54 9.72
C TRP A 128 36.77 2.46 10.80
N SER A 129 36.04 2.62 11.90
CA SER A 129 35.91 1.56 12.91
C SER A 129 34.85 0.55 12.48
N LEU A 130 34.95 -0.69 12.96
CA LEU A 130 34.02 -1.75 12.57
C LEU A 130 32.55 -1.42 12.91
N ALA A 131 32.30 -0.74 14.03
CA ALA A 131 30.96 -0.26 14.35
C ALA A 131 30.42 0.73 13.31
N GLN A 132 31.25 1.66 12.85
CA GLN A 132 30.86 2.61 11.80
C GLN A 132 30.61 1.89 10.47
N LEU A 133 31.42 0.89 10.13
CA LEU A 133 31.23 0.08 8.93
C LEU A 133 29.92 -0.70 8.95
N VAL A 134 29.55 -1.26 10.11
CA VAL A 134 28.23 -1.91 10.30
C VAL A 134 27.09 -0.91 10.12
N MET A 135 27.24 0.33 10.61
CA MET A 135 26.24 1.38 10.40
C MET A 135 26.13 1.80 8.94
N VAL A 136 27.27 1.92 8.24
CA VAL A 136 27.29 2.22 6.80
C VAL A 136 26.64 1.08 6.02
N TRP A 137 26.90 -0.18 6.36
CA TRP A 137 26.23 -1.34 5.77
C TRP A 137 24.72 -1.32 6.03
N ALA A 138 24.29 -1.04 7.26
CA ALA A 138 22.88 -0.97 7.60
C ALA A 138 22.19 0.15 6.83
N CYS A 139 22.80 1.33 6.72
CA CYS A 139 22.23 2.43 5.95
C CYS A 139 22.22 2.15 4.45
N SER A 140 23.34 1.63 3.92
CA SER A 140 23.55 1.50 2.49
C SER A 140 22.86 0.27 1.90
N THR A 141 22.98 -0.88 2.54
CA THR A 141 22.38 -2.13 2.03
C THR A 141 20.95 -2.28 2.52
N MET A 142 20.69 -2.15 3.82
CA MET A 142 19.32 -2.32 4.34
C MET A 142 18.44 -1.10 4.07
N GLY A 143 18.95 0.12 4.34
CA GLY A 143 18.19 1.36 4.20
C GLY A 143 17.81 1.64 2.73
N VAL A 144 18.80 1.75 1.84
CA VAL A 144 18.52 1.99 0.41
C VAL A 144 17.76 0.81 -0.22
N GLY A 145 18.14 -0.42 0.12
CA GLY A 145 17.47 -1.61 -0.40
C GLY A 145 15.98 -1.64 -0.06
N SER A 146 15.61 -1.38 1.20
CA SER A 146 14.21 -1.33 1.62
C SER A 146 13.46 -0.16 0.99
N ALA A 147 14.06 1.03 0.90
CA ALA A 147 13.45 2.19 0.24
C ALA A 147 13.21 1.95 -1.25
N ASN A 148 14.13 1.27 -1.93
CA ASN A 148 13.98 0.88 -3.33
C ASN A 148 12.89 -0.17 -3.51
N LEU A 149 12.78 -1.16 -2.63
CA LEU A 149 11.68 -2.14 -2.69
C LEU A 149 10.31 -1.47 -2.51
N LEU A 150 10.19 -0.53 -1.57
CA LEU A 150 8.98 0.28 -1.39
C LEU A 150 8.67 1.11 -2.64
N THR A 151 9.69 1.71 -3.24
CA THR A 151 9.55 2.50 -4.47
C THR A 151 9.11 1.62 -5.64
N ASP A 152 9.74 0.46 -5.83
CA ASP A 152 9.40 -0.47 -6.89
C ASP A 152 7.95 -0.95 -6.73
N LYS A 153 7.51 -1.23 -5.50
CA LYS A 153 6.11 -1.60 -5.22
C LYS A 153 5.12 -0.46 -5.40
N ALA A 154 5.48 0.76 -5.01
CA ALA A 154 4.65 1.92 -5.29
C ALA A 154 4.48 2.11 -6.80
N VAL A 155 5.57 1.99 -7.57
CA VAL A 155 5.52 2.07 -9.04
C VAL A 155 4.71 0.92 -9.65
N ASP A 156 4.85 -0.32 -9.16
CA ASP A 156 4.02 -1.47 -9.61
C ASP A 156 2.52 -1.22 -9.36
N MET A 157 2.16 -0.64 -8.21
CA MET A 157 0.77 -0.30 -7.88
C MET A 157 0.26 0.87 -8.74
N MET A 158 1.08 1.87 -9.00
CA MET A 158 0.75 2.93 -9.95
C MET A 158 0.56 2.39 -11.37
N ASP A 159 1.43 1.45 -11.80
CA ASP A 159 1.30 0.75 -13.09
C ASP A 159 0.00 -0.06 -13.16
N SER A 160 -0.52 -0.47 -12.01
CA SER A 160 -1.81 -1.15 -11.86
C SER A 160 -3.02 -0.20 -11.76
N GLY A 161 -2.80 1.12 -11.83
CA GLY A 161 -3.84 2.16 -11.83
C GLY A 161 -4.19 2.72 -10.45
N TYR A 162 -3.51 2.31 -9.37
CA TYR A 162 -3.79 2.81 -8.02
C TYR A 162 -3.48 4.31 -7.92
N SER A 163 -4.44 5.07 -7.39
CA SER A 163 -4.24 6.49 -7.09
C SER A 163 -3.38 6.68 -5.85
N MET A 164 -2.53 7.70 -5.84
CA MET A 164 -1.62 8.00 -4.73
C MET A 164 -2.33 8.53 -3.47
N VAL A 165 -3.59 8.99 -3.61
CA VAL A 165 -4.41 9.52 -2.51
C VAL A 165 -5.84 9.03 -2.67
N THR A 166 -6.47 8.57 -1.58
CA THR A 166 -7.90 8.25 -1.56
C THR A 166 -8.71 9.55 -1.63
N GLN A 167 -9.44 9.75 -2.72
CA GLN A 167 -10.27 10.95 -2.89
C GLN A 167 -11.75 10.63 -2.66
N PRO A 168 -12.55 11.59 -2.14
CA PRO A 168 -13.96 11.38 -1.87
C PRO A 168 -14.77 11.12 -3.16
N THR A 169 -15.89 10.40 -3.00
CA THR A 169 -16.83 10.10 -4.10
C THR A 169 -17.51 11.35 -4.64
N ALA A 170 -17.60 11.46 -5.96
CA ALA A 170 -18.28 12.52 -6.66
C ALA A 170 -19.81 12.53 -6.35
N PRO A 171 -20.42 13.72 -6.22
CA PRO A 171 -21.86 13.85 -5.96
C PRO A 171 -22.76 13.22 -7.05
N SER A 172 -22.32 13.21 -8.31
CA SER A 172 -23.06 12.61 -9.43
C SER A 172 -23.15 11.09 -9.31
N THR A 173 -22.06 10.42 -8.93
CA THR A 173 -22.06 8.96 -8.73
C THR A 173 -22.94 8.55 -7.56
N ARG A 174 -22.95 9.34 -6.47
CA ARG A 174 -23.88 9.11 -5.35
C ARG A 174 -25.33 9.24 -5.78
N SER A 175 -25.65 10.25 -6.60
CA SER A 175 -27.00 10.45 -7.12
C SER A 175 -27.44 9.31 -8.02
N ALA A 176 -26.53 8.79 -8.86
CA ALA A 176 -26.80 7.61 -9.69
C ALA A 176 -27.00 6.34 -8.84
N ALA A 177 -26.17 6.11 -7.83
CA ALA A 177 -26.35 5.00 -6.90
C ALA A 177 -27.69 5.07 -6.15
N ARG A 178 -28.14 6.27 -5.75
CA ARG A 178 -29.49 6.47 -5.19
C ARG A 178 -30.58 6.08 -6.18
N GLY A 179 -30.49 6.51 -7.43
CA GLY A 179 -31.47 6.15 -8.46
C GLY A 179 -31.54 4.63 -8.71
N ILE A 180 -30.41 3.93 -8.70
CA ILE A 180 -30.37 2.47 -8.82
C ILE A 180 -31.03 1.80 -7.61
N PHE A 181 -30.77 2.31 -6.41
CA PHE A 181 -31.41 1.81 -5.20
C PHE A 181 -32.94 2.00 -5.26
N GLU A 182 -33.42 3.17 -5.68
CA GLU A 182 -34.85 3.46 -5.86
C GLU A 182 -35.51 2.54 -6.90
N MET A 183 -34.84 2.28 -8.02
CA MET A 183 -35.29 1.34 -9.04
C MET A 183 -35.48 -0.09 -8.47
N ASN A 184 -34.51 -0.57 -7.69
CA ASN A 184 -34.60 -1.89 -7.06
C ASN A 184 -35.66 -1.91 -5.95
N LEU A 185 -35.84 -0.80 -5.21
CA LEU A 185 -36.88 -0.68 -4.20
C LEU A 185 -38.28 -0.76 -4.81
N CYS A 186 -38.50 -0.10 -5.96
CA CYS A 186 -39.72 -0.23 -6.75
C CYS A 186 -39.99 -1.68 -7.17
N LYS A 187 -38.98 -2.41 -7.64
CA LYS A 187 -39.08 -3.84 -8.02
C LYS A 187 -39.66 -4.67 -6.87
N TYR A 188 -39.03 -4.61 -5.69
CA TYR A 188 -39.42 -5.43 -4.56
C TYR A 188 -40.77 -5.02 -3.97
N ALA A 189 -41.06 -3.71 -3.93
CA ALA A 189 -42.35 -3.22 -3.44
C ALA A 189 -43.52 -3.72 -4.31
N ILE A 190 -43.43 -3.57 -5.63
CA ILE A 190 -44.49 -4.00 -6.56
C ILE A 190 -44.62 -5.52 -6.58
N ASN A 191 -43.49 -6.25 -6.61
CA ASN A 191 -43.52 -7.70 -6.59
C ASN A 191 -44.23 -8.25 -5.35
N ARG A 192 -44.07 -7.62 -4.19
CA ARG A 192 -44.77 -8.03 -2.98
C ARG A 192 -46.28 -7.88 -3.10
N GLU A 193 -46.76 -6.80 -3.71
CA GLU A 193 -48.19 -6.59 -3.96
C GLU A 193 -48.73 -7.57 -5.00
N LEU A 194 -47.99 -7.82 -6.09
CA LEU A 194 -48.35 -8.80 -7.10
C LEU A 194 -48.43 -10.22 -6.53
N GLU A 195 -47.48 -10.62 -5.68
CA GLU A 195 -47.50 -11.91 -4.99
C GLU A 195 -48.74 -12.06 -4.11
N SER A 196 -49.13 -11.00 -3.40
CA SER A 196 -50.37 -11.00 -2.63
C SER A 196 -51.59 -11.13 -3.55
N LEU A 197 -51.62 -10.46 -4.70
CA LEU A 197 -52.73 -10.53 -5.65
C LEU A 197 -52.85 -11.92 -6.29
N TYR A 198 -51.74 -12.58 -6.62
CA TYR A 198 -51.75 -13.96 -7.14
C TYR A 198 -52.31 -14.96 -6.14
N ALA A 199 -52.18 -14.70 -4.83
CA ALA A 199 -52.76 -15.57 -3.81
C ALA A 199 -54.30 -15.53 -3.79
N PHE A 200 -54.90 -14.44 -4.27
CA PHE A 200 -56.36 -14.23 -4.24
C PHE A 200 -57.03 -14.25 -5.63
N GLY A 201 -56.27 -14.37 -6.73
CA GLY A 201 -56.83 -14.38 -8.09
C GLY A 201 -55.82 -14.66 -9.20
N VAL A 202 -56.30 -14.71 -10.45
CA VAL A 202 -55.46 -14.90 -11.65
C VAL A 202 -55.07 -13.52 -12.19
N ALA A 203 -53.85 -13.08 -11.96
CA ALA A 203 -53.30 -11.88 -12.58
C ALA A 203 -52.36 -12.25 -13.75
N ASN A 204 -52.54 -11.57 -14.89
CA ASN A 204 -51.76 -11.80 -16.12
C ASN A 204 -50.47 -10.96 -16.18
N THR A 205 -50.32 -9.99 -15.28
CA THR A 205 -49.14 -9.12 -15.22
C THR A 205 -48.01 -9.90 -14.54
N PRO A 206 -46.85 -10.13 -15.19
CA PRO A 206 -45.73 -10.86 -14.60
C PRO A 206 -44.98 -10.03 -13.53
N LEU A 207 -44.21 -10.70 -12.67
CA LEU A 207 -43.33 -10.03 -11.70
C LEU A 207 -42.29 -9.15 -12.39
N ILE A 208 -41.97 -8.02 -11.77
CA ILE A 208 -40.89 -7.12 -12.19
C ILE A 208 -39.55 -7.82 -11.97
N THR A 209 -38.72 -7.80 -13.01
CA THR A 209 -37.38 -8.38 -12.98
C THR A 209 -36.39 -7.36 -13.52
N THR A 210 -35.19 -7.35 -12.96
CA THR A 210 -34.08 -6.61 -13.55
C THR A 210 -33.48 -7.47 -14.66
N LYS A 211 -33.58 -7.00 -15.90
CA LYS A 211 -33.01 -7.64 -17.08
C LYS A 211 -31.89 -6.76 -17.61
N GLY A 212 -30.75 -7.36 -17.93
CA GLY A 212 -29.59 -6.60 -18.36
C GLY A 212 -28.29 -7.37 -18.21
N GLY A 213 -27.21 -6.69 -18.53
CA GLY A 213 -25.83 -7.18 -18.58
C GLY A 213 -24.98 -6.26 -19.48
N ASP A 214 -23.66 -6.28 -19.32
CA ASP A 214 -22.72 -5.49 -20.13
C ASP A 214 -23.03 -3.99 -20.14
N GLY A 215 -23.21 -3.42 -18.94
CA GLY A 215 -23.34 -1.97 -18.76
C GLY A 215 -24.74 -1.39 -18.99
N ALA A 216 -25.78 -2.21 -19.13
CA ALA A 216 -27.15 -1.73 -19.19
C ALA A 216 -28.10 -2.65 -18.39
N TYR A 217 -28.92 -2.04 -17.54
CA TYR A 217 -29.95 -2.69 -16.74
C TYR A 217 -31.29 -1.99 -16.94
N ASP A 218 -32.34 -2.78 -17.13
CA ASP A 218 -33.73 -2.34 -17.21
C ASP A 218 -34.54 -3.16 -16.18
N THR A 219 -35.27 -2.47 -15.32
CA THR A 219 -36.09 -3.10 -14.29
C THR A 219 -37.56 -2.88 -14.63
N GLY A 220 -38.19 -3.94 -15.13
CA GLY A 220 -39.57 -3.88 -15.60
C GLY A 220 -40.20 -5.25 -15.81
N ASN A 221 -41.49 -5.25 -16.13
CA ASN A 221 -42.26 -6.45 -16.52
C ASN A 221 -43.01 -6.27 -17.86
N GLY A 222 -42.71 -5.18 -18.60
CA GLY A 222 -43.39 -4.80 -19.84
C GLY A 222 -44.73 -4.08 -19.65
N SER A 223 -45.29 -4.08 -18.44
CA SER A 223 -46.50 -3.30 -18.07
C SER A 223 -46.18 -2.09 -17.20
N ALA A 224 -45.12 -2.17 -16.40
CA ALA A 224 -44.56 -1.09 -15.59
C ALA A 224 -43.03 -1.12 -15.67
N VAL A 225 -42.42 0.06 -15.64
CA VAL A 225 -40.97 0.26 -15.65
C VAL A 225 -40.57 0.99 -14.37
N CYS A 226 -39.78 0.33 -13.52
CA CYS A 226 -39.24 0.91 -12.30
C CYS A 226 -38.04 1.83 -12.58
N GLY A 227 -37.36 1.63 -13.71
CA GLY A 227 -36.25 2.44 -14.16
C GLY A 227 -35.25 1.66 -15.02
N SER A 228 -34.23 2.36 -15.49
CA SER A 228 -33.07 1.75 -16.15
C SER A 228 -31.79 2.46 -15.74
N ALA A 229 -30.69 1.71 -15.68
CA ALA A 229 -29.36 2.22 -15.40
C ALA A 229 -28.41 1.79 -16.52
N LYS A 230 -27.67 2.74 -17.08
CA LYS A 230 -26.75 2.47 -18.19
C LYS A 230 -25.41 3.15 -17.96
N THR A 231 -24.32 2.43 -18.24
CA THR A 231 -23.00 3.05 -18.37
C THR A 231 -23.02 3.99 -19.57
N PRO A 232 -22.41 5.18 -19.48
CA PRO A 232 -22.40 6.11 -20.59
C PRO A 232 -21.63 5.54 -21.80
N ASN A 233 -20.86 4.46 -21.63
CA ASN A 233 -19.97 3.84 -22.64
C ASN A 233 -19.03 4.87 -23.27
N THR A 234 -18.89 6.03 -22.63
CA THR A 234 -17.97 7.09 -23.01
C THR A 234 -16.63 6.71 -22.41
N GLY A 235 -15.66 6.49 -23.29
CA GLY A 235 -14.26 6.68 -22.94
C GLY A 235 -13.98 8.16 -22.63
N ARG A 236 -12.70 8.48 -22.41
CA ARG A 236 -12.19 9.83 -22.12
C ARG A 236 -12.94 10.91 -22.91
N THR A 237 -13.54 11.88 -22.22
CA THR A 237 -14.11 13.08 -22.85
C THR A 237 -13.46 14.33 -22.26
N GLY A 238 -12.20 14.57 -22.68
CA GLY A 238 -11.73 15.94 -22.87
C GLY A 238 -10.35 16.35 -22.35
N THR A 239 -9.79 17.33 -23.07
CA THR A 239 -8.83 18.39 -22.68
C THR A 239 -7.35 18.07 -22.42
N TRP A 240 -6.94 16.84 -22.14
CA TRP A 240 -5.51 16.49 -22.04
C TRP A 240 -4.84 16.15 -23.38
N ASN A 241 -5.62 15.99 -24.45
CA ASN A 241 -5.17 15.66 -25.83
C ASN A 241 -4.23 16.68 -26.49
N LEU A 242 -3.83 17.77 -25.82
CA LEU A 242 -2.99 18.81 -26.42
C LEU A 242 -1.50 18.68 -26.09
N LEU A 243 -1.10 17.78 -25.19
CA LEU A 243 0.32 17.59 -24.84
C LEU A 243 0.89 16.24 -25.27
N PHE A 244 0.08 15.17 -25.31
CA PHE A 244 0.54 13.82 -25.67
C PHE A 244 -0.60 13.08 -26.38
N ASP A 245 -0.56 13.08 -27.71
CA ASP A 245 -1.59 12.51 -28.59
C ASP A 245 -1.22 11.07 -28.95
N SER A 246 -1.76 10.11 -28.22
CA SER A 246 -1.84 8.72 -28.69
C SER A 246 -3.27 8.22 -28.62
N GLU A 247 -3.60 7.37 -29.58
CA GLU A 247 -4.91 6.75 -29.75
C GLU A 247 -5.19 5.81 -28.57
N VAL A 248 -5.96 6.30 -27.61
CA VAL A 248 -6.23 5.62 -26.33
C VAL A 248 -7.18 4.43 -26.55
N ASP A 249 -6.73 3.22 -26.19
CA ASP A 249 -7.57 2.02 -26.12
C ASP A 249 -8.53 2.10 -24.92
N THR A 250 -9.75 2.59 -25.16
CA THR A 250 -10.79 2.80 -24.13
C THR A 250 -11.51 1.53 -23.71
N ASN A 251 -11.25 0.38 -24.36
CA ASN A 251 -11.96 -0.87 -24.08
C ASN A 251 -11.80 -1.33 -22.63
N GLY A 252 -10.61 -1.13 -22.04
CA GLY A 252 -10.37 -1.45 -20.64
C GLY A 252 -11.19 -0.63 -19.63
N VAL A 253 -11.50 0.62 -19.96
CA VAL A 253 -12.36 1.48 -19.13
C VAL A 253 -13.83 1.09 -19.28
N ILE A 254 -14.26 0.74 -20.48
CA ILE A 254 -15.64 0.27 -20.72
C ILE A 254 -15.89 -1.04 -19.96
N THR A 255 -14.98 -2.03 -20.03
CA THR A 255 -15.10 -3.27 -19.24
C THR A 255 -15.14 -2.98 -17.74
N ALA A 256 -14.30 -2.07 -17.24
CA ALA A 256 -14.29 -1.69 -15.83
C ALA A 256 -15.58 -0.98 -15.40
N GLN A 257 -16.14 -0.11 -16.25
CA GLN A 257 -17.44 0.53 -16.03
C GLN A 257 -18.57 -0.50 -15.94
N HIS A 258 -18.56 -1.52 -16.82
CA HIS A 258 -19.54 -2.61 -16.82
C HIS A 258 -19.44 -3.42 -15.52
N GLN A 259 -18.26 -3.91 -15.18
CA GLN A 259 -18.03 -4.68 -13.95
C GLN A 259 -18.39 -3.87 -12.69
N ALA A 260 -18.05 -2.59 -12.67
CA ALA A 260 -18.39 -1.69 -11.58
C ALA A 260 -19.91 -1.50 -11.45
N LEU A 261 -20.62 -1.34 -12.58
CA LEU A 261 -22.08 -1.22 -12.58
C LEU A 261 -22.75 -2.51 -12.13
N ASP A 262 -22.28 -3.67 -12.58
CA ASP A 262 -22.81 -4.98 -12.17
C ASP A 262 -22.67 -5.19 -10.65
N THR A 263 -21.51 -4.81 -10.10
CA THR A 263 -21.25 -4.89 -8.66
C THR A 263 -22.14 -3.92 -7.88
N MET A 264 -22.29 -2.68 -8.36
CA MET A 264 -23.18 -1.70 -7.75
C MET A 264 -24.63 -2.18 -7.77
N GLN A 265 -25.10 -2.68 -8.93
CA GLN A 265 -26.45 -3.20 -9.10
C GLN A 265 -26.72 -4.35 -8.15
N GLY A 266 -25.85 -5.36 -8.07
CA GLY A 266 -26.03 -6.50 -7.17
C GLY A 266 -26.04 -6.11 -5.69
N THR A 267 -25.17 -5.17 -5.29
CA THR A 267 -25.11 -4.69 -3.89
C THR A 267 -26.38 -3.92 -3.52
N LEU A 268 -26.81 -3.00 -4.38
CA LEU A 268 -28.00 -2.18 -4.14
C LEU A 268 -29.30 -2.97 -4.28
N ASP A 269 -29.32 -4.04 -5.08
CA ASP A 269 -30.46 -4.94 -5.20
C ASP A 269 -30.70 -5.71 -3.90
N GLN A 270 -29.64 -6.28 -3.31
CA GLN A 270 -29.69 -6.94 -2.01
C GLN A 270 -30.08 -5.97 -0.89
N ALA A 271 -29.53 -4.75 -0.93
CA ALA A 271 -29.88 -3.68 0.00
C ALA A 271 -31.38 -3.33 -0.05
N ALA A 272 -31.92 -3.17 -1.26
CA ALA A 272 -33.32 -2.83 -1.49
C ALA A 272 -34.26 -3.96 -1.05
N GLN A 273 -33.89 -5.23 -1.32
CA GLN A 273 -34.64 -6.39 -0.85
C GLN A 273 -34.73 -6.39 0.68
N ALA A 274 -33.59 -6.30 1.36
CA ALA A 274 -33.53 -6.31 2.82
C ALA A 274 -34.32 -5.14 3.43
N PHE A 275 -34.32 -3.98 2.76
CA PHE A 275 -35.11 -2.82 3.18
C PHE A 275 -36.62 -3.11 3.11
N VAL A 276 -37.11 -3.64 1.99
CA VAL A 276 -38.54 -3.98 1.81
C VAL A 276 -38.97 -5.10 2.76
N ASP A 277 -38.16 -6.14 2.94
CA ASP A 277 -38.45 -7.23 3.87
C ASP A 277 -38.56 -6.72 5.33
N THR A 278 -37.66 -5.81 5.72
CA THR A 278 -37.70 -5.17 7.03
C THR A 278 -38.92 -4.26 7.19
N TYR A 279 -39.27 -3.50 6.15
CA TYR A 279 -40.46 -2.65 6.15
C TYR A 279 -41.73 -3.47 6.37
N LEU A 280 -41.88 -4.59 5.66
CA LEU A 280 -43.05 -5.47 5.78
C LEU A 280 -43.11 -6.17 7.14
N SER A 281 -41.97 -6.67 7.64
CA SER A 281 -41.88 -7.27 8.98
C SER A 281 -42.26 -6.28 10.07
N LYS A 282 -41.87 -5.01 9.89
CA LYS A 282 -42.24 -3.93 10.81
C LYS A 282 -43.72 -3.56 10.70
N ARG A 283 -44.28 -3.50 9.50
CA ARG A 283 -45.70 -3.21 9.28
C ARG A 283 -46.61 -4.32 9.82
N ASP A 284 -46.27 -5.58 9.57
CA ASP A 284 -47.16 -6.72 9.81
C ASP A 284 -46.96 -7.34 11.20
N GLN A 285 -45.75 -7.26 11.76
CA GLN A 285 -45.38 -7.95 13.00
C GLN A 285 -44.75 -7.02 14.05
N ASP A 286 -44.53 -5.73 13.73
CA ASP A 286 -43.80 -4.76 14.56
C ASP A 286 -42.39 -5.24 14.99
N THR A 287 -41.72 -5.99 14.10
CA THR A 287 -40.37 -6.50 14.33
C THR A 287 -39.36 -6.00 13.29
N GLY A 288 -38.08 -5.96 13.66
CA GLY A 288 -36.97 -5.57 12.78
C GLY A 288 -36.45 -4.13 12.97
N SER A 289 -35.20 -3.94 12.53
CA SER A 289 -34.51 -2.63 12.52
C SER A 289 -34.03 -2.33 11.10
N PHE A 290 -34.31 -1.11 10.64
CA PHE A 290 -33.79 -0.64 9.36
C PHE A 290 -32.27 -0.56 9.39
N GLN A 291 -31.65 -1.11 8.36
CA GLN A 291 -30.25 -0.84 8.05
C GLN A 291 -30.14 0.55 7.42
N ASP A 292 -29.03 1.23 7.65
CA ASP A 292 -28.79 2.55 7.04
C ASP A 292 -28.55 2.41 5.53
N ALA A 293 -29.62 2.66 4.75
CA ALA A 293 -29.59 2.60 3.30
C ALA A 293 -28.59 3.62 2.71
N GLU A 294 -28.42 4.80 3.32
CA GLU A 294 -27.51 5.82 2.82
C GLU A 294 -26.05 5.38 2.92
N THR A 295 -25.67 4.69 4.00
CA THR A 295 -24.34 4.09 4.12
C THR A 295 -24.09 3.04 3.03
N GLN A 296 -25.08 2.18 2.73
CA GLN A 296 -24.92 1.17 1.67
C GLN A 296 -24.79 1.81 0.28
N ILE A 297 -25.58 2.86 0.01
CA ILE A 297 -25.51 3.63 -1.24
C ILE A 297 -24.15 4.31 -1.39
N GLN A 298 -23.63 4.93 -0.32
CA GLN A 298 -22.32 5.58 -0.36
C GLN A 298 -21.19 4.58 -0.58
N ASN A 299 -21.24 3.40 0.05
CA ASN A 299 -20.25 2.34 -0.14
C ASN A 299 -20.27 1.79 -1.58
N ALA A 300 -21.46 1.56 -2.14
CA ALA A 300 -21.60 1.10 -3.52
C ALA A 300 -21.10 2.15 -4.53
N ALA A 301 -21.41 3.43 -4.31
CA ALA A 301 -20.88 4.54 -5.11
C ALA A 301 -19.34 4.63 -5.02
N ALA A 302 -18.77 4.41 -3.82
CA ALA A 302 -17.32 4.39 -3.63
C ALA A 302 -16.64 3.22 -4.34
N ALA A 303 -17.21 2.03 -4.26
CA ALA A 303 -16.70 0.85 -4.96
C ALA A 303 -16.70 1.05 -6.49
N TYR A 304 -17.77 1.66 -7.03
CA TYR A 304 -17.85 1.98 -8.46
C TYR A 304 -16.77 2.96 -8.88
N GLU A 305 -16.65 4.08 -8.18
CA GLU A 305 -15.62 5.08 -8.50
C GLU A 305 -14.22 4.52 -8.39
N ASN A 306 -13.92 3.73 -7.36
CA ASN A 306 -12.60 3.13 -7.21
C ASN A 306 -12.27 2.25 -8.42
N THR A 307 -13.21 1.41 -8.86
CA THR A 307 -13.03 0.51 -10.00
C THR A 307 -12.83 1.28 -11.30
N VAL A 308 -13.64 2.31 -11.56
CA VAL A 308 -13.53 3.14 -12.76
C VAL A 308 -12.27 4.02 -12.73
N ASN A 309 -11.91 4.60 -11.58
CA ASN A 309 -10.69 5.38 -11.41
C ASN A 309 -9.44 4.54 -11.63
N LEU A 310 -9.40 3.30 -11.13
CA LEU A 310 -8.29 2.37 -11.39
C LEU A 310 -8.09 2.16 -12.90
N ALA A 311 -9.17 1.96 -13.64
CA ALA A 311 -9.12 1.77 -15.09
C ALA A 311 -8.74 3.06 -15.85
N LEU A 312 -9.28 4.21 -15.43
CA LEU A 312 -8.95 5.52 -16.01
C LEU A 312 -7.47 5.88 -15.78
N ASN A 313 -6.96 5.69 -14.56
CA ASN A 313 -5.56 5.93 -14.23
C ASN A 313 -4.65 5.01 -15.04
N LYS A 314 -5.00 3.72 -15.17
CA LYS A 314 -4.22 2.76 -15.98
C LYS A 314 -4.08 3.21 -17.44
N ILE A 315 -5.07 3.94 -17.97
CA ILE A 315 -5.01 4.53 -19.30
C ILE A 315 -4.09 5.76 -19.31
N ASP A 316 -4.27 6.69 -18.37
CA ASP A 316 -3.49 7.95 -18.30
C ASP A 316 -1.99 7.69 -18.13
N PHE A 317 -1.64 6.57 -17.48
CA PHE A 317 -0.25 6.17 -17.32
C PHE A 317 0.35 5.50 -18.55
N LYS A 318 -0.42 4.94 -19.50
CA LYS A 318 0.05 3.98 -20.54
C LYS A 318 0.81 4.59 -21.72
N ASP A 319 0.70 5.90 -21.94
CA ASP A 319 1.20 6.55 -23.16
C ASP A 319 2.71 6.84 -23.13
N THR A 320 3.56 5.82 -23.36
CA THR A 320 5.04 5.86 -23.50
C THR A 320 5.87 6.43 -22.34
N LEU A 321 5.35 7.44 -21.64
CA LEU A 321 5.84 8.02 -20.40
C LEU A 321 5.76 7.03 -19.25
N GLN A 322 4.87 6.02 -19.24
CA GLN A 322 4.86 4.98 -18.20
C GLN A 322 6.18 4.24 -18.14
N SER A 323 6.59 3.70 -19.28
CA SER A 323 7.74 2.80 -19.32
C SER A 323 8.98 3.62 -19.04
N GLN A 324 9.04 4.85 -19.56
CA GLN A 324 10.14 5.77 -19.27
C GLN A 324 10.15 6.20 -17.80
N LEU A 325 9.03 6.62 -17.21
CA LEU A 325 8.92 7.05 -15.81
C LEU A 325 9.15 5.89 -14.83
N SER A 326 8.43 4.78 -15.01
CA SER A 326 8.56 3.55 -14.21
C SER A 326 9.99 3.00 -14.32
N SER A 327 10.55 2.91 -15.53
CA SER A 327 11.94 2.48 -15.72
C SER A 327 12.94 3.47 -15.13
N GLN A 328 12.75 4.78 -15.32
CA GLN A 328 13.63 5.82 -14.77
C GLN A 328 13.62 5.80 -13.25
N ILE A 329 12.45 5.73 -12.60
CA ILE A 329 12.34 5.69 -11.14
C ILE A 329 12.92 4.37 -10.61
N LYS A 330 12.54 3.22 -11.18
CA LYS A 330 13.05 1.91 -10.76
C LYS A 330 14.57 1.80 -10.96
N SER A 331 15.11 2.44 -11.99
CA SER A 331 16.55 2.48 -12.29
C SER A 331 17.32 3.45 -11.40
N SER A 332 16.76 4.64 -11.17
CA SER A 332 17.39 5.74 -10.43
C SER A 332 17.23 5.61 -8.90
N GLY A 333 16.35 4.72 -8.43
CA GLY A 333 16.13 4.45 -7.02
C GLY A 333 15.17 5.44 -6.33
N TRP A 334 14.93 5.22 -5.05
CA TRP A 334 13.93 5.93 -4.26
C TRP A 334 14.10 7.45 -4.22
N VAL A 335 15.34 7.96 -4.31
CA VAL A 335 15.61 9.41 -4.31
C VAL A 335 15.01 10.11 -5.52
N ALA A 336 14.88 9.41 -6.66
CA ALA A 336 14.27 9.97 -7.86
C ALA A 336 12.79 10.30 -7.65
N LEU A 337 12.08 9.66 -6.71
CA LEU A 337 10.68 10.00 -6.42
C LEU A 337 10.49 11.48 -6.08
N GLY A 338 11.48 12.11 -5.43
CA GLY A 338 11.43 13.53 -5.08
C GLY A 338 11.37 14.45 -6.30
N SER A 339 12.07 14.13 -7.39
CA SER A 339 12.04 14.94 -8.62
C SER A 339 10.73 14.81 -9.39
N TRP A 340 9.96 13.75 -9.14
CA TRP A 340 8.68 13.48 -9.81
C TRP A 340 7.46 13.94 -9.02
N TYR A 341 7.63 14.57 -7.85
CA TYR A 341 6.53 15.01 -6.98
C TYR A 341 5.51 15.89 -7.71
N HIS A 342 5.96 16.87 -8.50
CA HIS A 342 5.05 17.78 -9.21
C HIS A 342 4.22 17.06 -10.28
N THR A 343 4.83 16.10 -10.99
CA THR A 343 4.15 15.25 -11.97
C THR A 343 3.08 14.40 -11.30
N PHE A 344 3.41 13.78 -10.16
CA PHE A 344 2.43 13.01 -9.37
C PHE A 344 1.30 13.87 -8.81
N ALA A 345 1.62 15.07 -8.32
CA ALA A 345 0.62 16.01 -7.81
C ALA A 345 -0.35 16.48 -8.91
N THR A 346 0.14 16.68 -10.13
CA THR A 346 -0.68 17.12 -11.26
C THR A 346 -1.59 16.01 -11.79
N ALA A 347 -1.07 14.77 -11.88
CA ALA A 347 -1.85 13.58 -12.29
C ALA A 347 -3.00 13.25 -11.32
N ASN A 348 -2.90 13.66 -10.05
CA ASN A 348 -3.95 13.41 -9.06
C ASN A 348 -5.20 14.30 -9.19
N ASN A 349 -5.23 15.29 -10.09
CA ASN A 349 -6.41 16.13 -10.26
C ASN A 349 -7.52 15.39 -11.03
N LYS A 350 -8.57 14.96 -10.32
CA LYS A 350 -9.80 14.39 -10.91
C LYS A 350 -10.32 15.32 -12.00
N THR A 351 -10.23 14.90 -13.25
CA THR A 351 -10.70 15.67 -14.41
C THR A 351 -12.14 15.28 -14.75
N ASN A 352 -12.82 16.09 -15.58
CA ASN A 352 -14.16 15.86 -16.14
C ASN A 352 -14.44 14.41 -16.59
N ASP A 353 -13.40 13.62 -16.88
CA ASP A 353 -13.49 12.21 -17.23
C ASP A 353 -14.23 11.35 -16.19
N VAL A 354 -14.00 11.54 -14.88
CA VAL A 354 -14.74 10.78 -13.83
C VAL A 354 -16.22 11.19 -13.79
N ALA A 355 -16.50 12.48 -13.98
CA ALA A 355 -17.87 12.98 -14.06
C ALA A 355 -18.59 12.47 -15.32
N SER A 356 -17.87 12.30 -16.43
CA SER A 356 -18.40 11.75 -17.68
C SER A 356 -18.61 10.23 -17.64
N ALA A 357 -17.95 9.53 -16.70
CA ALA A 357 -18.04 8.08 -16.55
C ALA A 357 -19.15 7.63 -15.59
N THR A 358 -19.92 8.55 -14.99
CA THR A 358 -21.00 8.18 -14.07
C THR A 358 -22.18 7.52 -14.79
N PRO A 359 -22.79 6.47 -14.22
CA PRO A 359 -23.92 5.80 -14.85
C PRO A 359 -25.13 6.72 -14.94
N VAL A 360 -25.84 6.65 -16.07
CA VAL A 360 -27.08 7.38 -16.30
C VAL A 360 -28.23 6.53 -15.80
N VAL A 361 -29.07 7.10 -14.93
CA VAL A 361 -30.19 6.40 -14.32
C VAL A 361 -31.50 7.12 -14.66
N THR A 362 -32.52 6.34 -14.99
CA THR A 362 -33.88 6.80 -15.23
C THR A 362 -34.80 6.25 -14.14
N GLY A 363 -35.71 7.10 -13.66
CA GLY A 363 -36.67 6.74 -12.63
C GLY A 363 -37.97 6.14 -13.20
N MET A 364 -38.87 5.80 -12.28
CA MET A 364 -40.18 5.19 -12.57
C MET A 364 -41.02 6.02 -13.54
N SER A 365 -41.60 5.37 -14.56
CA SER A 365 -42.45 5.99 -15.59
C SER A 365 -43.75 5.24 -15.81
#